data_AF-A0A4S4H1C6-F1
#
_entry.id   AF-A0A4S4H1C6-F1
#
_cell.length_a   1.000
_cell.length_b   1.000
_cell.length_c   1.000
_cell.angle_alpha   90.00
_cell.angle_beta   90.00
_cell.angle_gamma   90.00
#
_symmetry.space_group_name_H-M   'P 1'
#
loop_
_entity.id
_entity.type
_entity.pdbx_description
1 polymer ?
#
loop_
_entity_poly.entity_id
_entity_poly.type
_entity_poly.pdbx_seq_one_letter_code
_entity_poly.pdbx_strand_id
1 'polypeptide(L)'
;MKKSLLLAAFAAAVLPMSAQNPLDEVNNLVANGNFEDTNYVQAVPGGYTWDPANTWYNLETLPGWNTNTGGEWNGTIWILSGDEYAGDGDLRPEEDMQYLHFHGYHENGWTTINASQIVKNLVPGRQYTLDFLIAQNQGEGKNWTPDPNYGFTLSEVDGDKAGKMITEASNMAEGQDMVYCAYTFTAPSDQVFLNFYLGNYYGDKNDKGVPNTKDLWMDLDNVRIYSAEGDEETPSAVNEVEIDENAPVEYYNLQGVRVNAASDMKGIYIRKQGNKSTKVVL
;
A
#
# COMPACT_ATOMS: atom_id res chain seq x y z
N MET A 1 13.17 23.00 22.05
CA MET A 1 12.85 21.97 23.06
C MET A 1 13.07 20.62 22.41
N LYS A 2 14.07 19.86 22.87
CA LYS A 2 14.32 18.50 22.37
C LYS A 2 13.14 17.63 22.78
N LYS A 3 12.30 17.22 21.83
CA LYS A 3 11.32 16.15 22.08
C LYS A 3 12.14 14.89 22.32
N SER A 4 12.19 14.44 23.56
CA SER A 4 12.70 13.14 23.94
C SER A 4 11.88 12.10 23.20
N LEU A 5 12.44 11.49 22.15
CA LEU A 5 11.93 10.26 21.57
C LEU A 5 11.90 9.23 22.69
N LEU A 6 10.71 8.75 23.05
CA LEU A 6 10.64 7.40 23.57
C LEU A 6 11.07 6.51 22.40
N LEU A 7 12.30 5.99 22.47
CA LEU A 7 12.61 4.75 21.78
C LEU A 7 11.63 3.72 22.38
N ALA A 8 10.53 3.46 21.69
CA ALA A 8 9.91 2.16 21.79
C ALA A 8 11.03 1.16 21.50
N ALA A 9 11.18 0.16 22.36
CA ALA A 9 12.16 -0.89 22.14
C ALA A 9 11.84 -1.54 20.80
N PHE A 10 12.56 -1.14 19.75
CA PHE A 10 12.64 -1.88 18.52
C PHE A 10 13.26 -3.21 18.92
N ALA A 11 12.41 -4.23 19.07
CA ALA A 11 12.88 -5.56 18.78
C ALA A 11 13.11 -5.57 17.27
N ALA A 12 14.28 -5.11 16.83
CA ALA A 12 14.93 -5.70 15.67
C ALA A 12 15.23 -7.16 16.08
N ALA A 13 14.18 -7.97 16.20
CA ALA A 13 14.32 -9.39 16.22
C ALA A 13 14.75 -9.72 14.79
N VAL A 14 16.05 -9.86 14.59
CA VAL A 14 16.56 -10.74 13.55
C VAL A 14 16.04 -12.11 13.97
N LEU A 15 14.81 -12.43 13.56
CA LEU A 15 14.27 -13.76 13.72
C LEU A 15 15.21 -14.66 12.91
N PRO A 16 15.77 -15.73 13.50
CA PRO A 16 16.61 -16.63 12.75
C PRO A 16 15.79 -17.17 11.58
N MET A 17 16.25 -16.81 10.37
CA MET A 17 15.71 -17.18 9.08
C MET A 17 15.82 -18.71 8.92
N SER A 18 14.86 -19.42 9.49
CA SER A 18 14.61 -20.82 9.23
C SER A 18 13.21 -21.17 9.76
N ALA A 19 12.30 -21.43 8.82
CA ALA A 19 10.98 -22.03 9.02
C ALA A 19 9.78 -21.14 9.42
N GLN A 20 9.65 -19.96 8.83
CA GLN A 20 8.32 -19.35 8.59
C GLN A 20 8.24 -19.04 7.10
N ASN A 21 7.20 -19.54 6.43
CA ASN A 21 6.91 -19.21 5.04
C ASN A 21 7.05 -17.69 4.84
N PRO A 22 7.97 -17.22 3.99
CA PRO A 22 7.75 -15.90 3.40
C PRO A 22 6.45 -16.07 2.58
N LEU A 23 5.48 -15.16 2.74
CA LEU A 23 4.32 -15.02 1.83
C LEU A 23 3.05 -15.86 2.08
N ASP A 24 2.68 -16.23 3.32
CA ASP A 24 1.30 -16.72 3.53
C ASP A 24 0.30 -15.53 3.46
N GLU A 25 -0.17 -15.20 2.26
CA GLU A 25 -1.29 -14.26 2.01
C GLU A 25 -2.55 -14.60 2.83
N VAL A 26 -2.67 -15.85 3.27
CA VAL A 26 -3.87 -16.44 3.90
C VAL A 26 -4.29 -15.70 5.18
N ASN A 27 -3.34 -15.05 5.88
CA ASN A 27 -3.59 -14.40 7.17
C ASN A 27 -3.38 -12.88 7.17
N ASN A 28 -3.19 -12.26 6.01
CA ASN A 28 -3.05 -10.81 5.93
C ASN A 28 -4.43 -10.11 5.97
N LEU A 29 -4.63 -9.23 6.95
CA LEU A 29 -5.83 -8.42 7.08
C LEU A 29 -5.79 -7.11 6.26
N VAL A 30 -4.63 -6.73 5.72
CA VAL A 30 -4.46 -5.53 4.90
C VAL A 30 -4.81 -5.85 3.46
N ALA A 31 -5.83 -5.16 2.94
CA ALA A 31 -6.19 -5.26 1.52
C ALA A 31 -5.11 -4.60 0.65
N ASN A 32 -4.69 -5.29 -0.42
CA ASN A 32 -3.73 -4.81 -1.40
C ASN A 32 -2.47 -4.19 -0.75
N GLY A 33 -1.92 -4.88 0.26
CA GLY A 33 -0.74 -4.40 0.99
C GLY A 33 0.59 -4.61 0.24
N ASN A 34 0.61 -5.51 -0.74
CA ASN A 34 1.70 -5.71 -1.71
C ASN A 34 1.56 -4.83 -2.96
N PHE A 35 0.48 -4.06 -3.07
CA PHE A 35 0.25 -3.11 -4.16
C PHE A 35 0.20 -3.71 -5.59
N GLU A 36 0.00 -5.03 -5.72
CA GLU A 36 -0.04 -5.72 -7.01
C GLU A 36 -1.41 -5.63 -7.72
N ASP A 37 -2.46 -5.13 -7.05
CA ASP A 37 -3.75 -4.91 -7.70
C ASP A 37 -3.68 -3.78 -8.73
N THR A 38 -3.60 -4.17 -10.00
CA THR A 38 -3.53 -3.28 -11.18
C THR A 38 -4.76 -2.39 -11.42
N ASN A 39 -5.84 -2.49 -10.63
CA ASN A 39 -7.02 -1.63 -10.77
C ASN A 39 -6.85 -0.22 -10.17
N TYR A 40 -5.62 0.23 -9.90
CA TYR A 40 -5.36 1.63 -9.56
C TYR A 40 -5.48 2.54 -10.80
N VAL A 41 -5.70 3.82 -10.53
CA VAL A 41 -5.71 4.88 -11.55
C VAL A 41 -4.75 5.94 -11.08
N GLN A 42 -3.78 6.27 -11.92
CA GLN A 42 -2.85 7.37 -11.69
C GLN A 42 -2.61 8.14 -12.98
N ALA A 43 -2.45 9.45 -12.84
CA ALA A 43 -2.20 10.35 -13.95
C ALA A 43 -1.19 11.41 -13.54
N VAL A 44 -0.51 12.00 -14.52
CA VAL A 44 0.30 13.20 -14.28
C VAL A 44 -0.66 14.36 -13.99
N PRO A 45 -0.54 15.05 -12.84
CA PRO A 45 -1.36 16.21 -12.52
C PRO A 45 -1.30 17.27 -13.63
N GLY A 46 -2.44 17.90 -13.94
CA GLY A 46 -2.54 18.84 -15.06
C GLY A 46 -1.61 20.05 -14.95
N GLY A 47 -1.20 20.42 -13.73
CA GLY A 47 -0.22 21.48 -13.48
C GLY A 47 1.22 21.11 -13.84
N TYR A 48 1.54 19.83 -14.04
CA TYR A 48 2.91 19.36 -14.24
C TYR A 48 3.28 19.33 -15.72
N THR A 49 3.68 20.48 -16.24
CA THR A 49 3.92 20.67 -17.68
C THR A 49 5.40 20.74 -18.06
N TRP A 50 6.31 20.59 -17.11
CA TRP A 50 7.77 20.74 -17.34
C TRP A 50 8.54 19.53 -16.85
N ASP A 51 9.71 19.30 -17.42
CA ASP A 51 10.62 18.22 -17.01
C ASP A 51 11.31 18.57 -15.68
N PRO A 52 11.39 17.64 -14.70
CA PRO A 52 10.85 16.28 -14.69
C PRO A 52 9.43 16.16 -14.12
N ALA A 53 8.78 17.26 -13.73
CA ALA A 53 7.44 17.20 -13.12
C ALA A 53 6.41 16.47 -13.99
N ASN A 54 6.50 16.60 -15.31
CA ASN A 54 5.61 15.92 -16.27
C ASN A 54 5.76 14.38 -16.32
N THR A 55 6.64 13.79 -15.49
CA THR A 55 6.74 12.34 -15.29
C THR A 55 6.26 11.90 -13.91
N TRP A 56 5.85 12.82 -13.04
CA TRP A 56 5.38 12.51 -11.70
C TRP A 56 3.89 12.23 -11.72
N TYR A 57 3.54 10.98 -11.47
CA TYR A 57 2.15 10.55 -11.38
C TYR A 57 1.58 10.87 -10.00
N ASN A 58 0.25 10.92 -9.92
CA ASN A 58 -0.48 10.89 -8.67
C ASN A 58 -1.64 9.92 -8.78
N LEU A 59 -1.87 9.14 -7.73
CA LEU A 59 -3.00 8.23 -7.62
C LEU A 59 -4.30 9.02 -7.48
N GLU A 60 -5.24 8.70 -8.36
CA GLU A 60 -6.65 9.05 -8.24
C GLU A 60 -7.39 7.99 -7.41
N THR A 61 -7.06 6.72 -7.63
CA THR A 61 -7.61 5.58 -6.87
C THR A 61 -6.55 4.51 -6.66
N LEU A 62 -6.50 3.94 -5.45
CA LEU A 62 -5.68 2.77 -5.11
C LEU A 62 -6.59 1.73 -4.43
N PRO A 63 -6.74 0.51 -4.98
CA PRO A 63 -7.62 -0.50 -4.39
C PRO A 63 -7.30 -0.75 -2.92
N GLY A 64 -8.29 -0.64 -2.04
CA GLY A 64 -8.15 -0.85 -0.60
C GLY A 64 -7.54 0.31 0.20
N TRP A 65 -7.09 1.39 -0.44
CA TRP A 65 -6.37 2.47 0.23
C TRP A 65 -6.96 3.85 -0.10
N ASN A 66 -6.98 4.73 0.91
CA ASN A 66 -7.24 6.14 0.74
C ASN A 66 -5.91 6.90 0.72
N THR A 67 -5.65 7.67 -0.34
CA THR A 67 -4.48 8.54 -0.44
C THR A 67 -4.88 10.00 -0.22
N ASN A 68 -4.00 10.77 0.42
CA ASN A 68 -4.18 12.19 0.59
C ASN A 68 -2.84 12.91 0.51
N THR A 69 -2.69 13.75 -0.51
CA THR A 69 -1.51 14.59 -0.69
C THR A 69 -1.70 16.01 -0.18
N GLY A 70 -2.93 16.40 0.18
CA GLY A 70 -3.28 17.80 0.48
C GLY A 70 -3.21 18.73 -0.74
N GLY A 71 -3.10 18.17 -1.96
CA GLY A 71 -3.05 18.91 -3.23
C GLY A 71 -1.74 18.70 -3.98
N GLU A 72 -1.76 18.98 -5.29
CA GLU A 72 -0.66 18.72 -6.23
C GLU A 72 0.64 19.46 -5.92
N TRP A 73 0.67 20.44 -5.03
CA TRP A 73 1.91 21.18 -4.71
C TRP A 73 2.60 20.71 -3.43
N ASN A 74 2.00 19.77 -2.70
CA ASN A 74 2.55 19.25 -1.45
C ASN A 74 3.38 17.98 -1.63
N GLY A 75 3.12 17.24 -2.71
CA GLY A 75 3.73 15.96 -3.02
C GLY A 75 2.78 15.09 -3.82
N THR A 76 3.27 13.92 -4.21
CA THR A 76 2.52 12.93 -4.98
C THR A 76 2.67 11.53 -4.39
N ILE A 77 1.69 10.67 -4.63
CA ILE A 77 1.75 9.25 -4.26
C ILE A 77 1.37 8.44 -5.50
N TRP A 78 2.19 7.49 -5.92
CA TRP A 78 1.90 6.65 -7.08
C TRP A 78 2.53 5.27 -7.00
N ILE A 79 2.12 4.37 -7.88
CA ILE A 79 2.72 3.05 -8.04
C ILE A 79 3.90 3.14 -9.01
N LEU A 80 5.07 2.74 -8.53
CA LEU A 80 6.20 2.39 -9.40
C LEU A 80 6.00 0.94 -9.84
N SER A 81 6.03 0.68 -11.15
CA SER A 81 5.69 -0.61 -11.74
C SER A 81 6.49 -0.93 -13.00
N GLY A 82 6.77 -2.21 -13.22
CA GLY A 82 7.48 -2.72 -14.40
C GLY A 82 8.79 -3.40 -14.05
N ASP A 83 9.46 -3.97 -15.06
CA ASP A 83 10.65 -4.82 -14.88
C ASP A 83 11.82 -4.14 -14.13
N GLU A 84 11.91 -2.81 -14.17
CA GLU A 84 12.92 -2.04 -13.44
C GLU A 84 12.66 -1.93 -11.94
N TYR A 85 11.43 -2.24 -11.52
CA TYR A 85 10.94 -2.23 -10.13
C TYR A 85 10.65 -3.64 -9.60
N ALA A 86 10.98 -4.67 -10.38
CA ALA A 86 10.83 -6.06 -9.98
C ALA A 86 11.66 -6.37 -8.71
N GLY A 87 11.13 -7.25 -7.87
CA GLY A 87 11.85 -7.74 -6.70
C GLY A 87 13.13 -8.48 -7.08
N ASP A 88 14.07 -8.47 -6.16
CA ASP A 88 15.40 -9.06 -6.34
C ASP A 88 15.46 -10.56 -6.01
N GLY A 89 14.33 -11.14 -5.58
CA GLY A 89 14.21 -12.52 -5.15
C GLY A 89 14.71 -12.77 -3.72
N ASP A 90 15.13 -11.74 -2.99
CA ASP A 90 15.51 -11.83 -1.58
C ASP A 90 14.42 -11.23 -0.70
N LEU A 91 14.41 -9.90 -0.55
CA LEU A 91 13.47 -9.22 0.33
C LEU A 91 12.10 -9.05 -0.34
N ARG A 92 12.10 -8.82 -1.65
CA ARG A 92 10.91 -8.78 -2.51
C ARG A 92 10.98 -9.95 -3.50
N PRO A 93 9.94 -10.78 -3.61
CA PRO A 93 9.91 -11.89 -4.56
C PRO A 93 10.14 -11.43 -6.01
N GLU A 94 10.68 -12.29 -6.88
CA GLU A 94 10.94 -11.91 -8.29
C GLU A 94 9.66 -11.53 -9.05
N GLU A 95 8.51 -12.07 -8.62
CA GLU A 95 7.19 -11.78 -9.15
C GLU A 95 6.55 -10.48 -8.62
N ASP A 96 7.16 -9.85 -7.62
CA ASP A 96 6.74 -8.58 -7.05
C ASP A 96 7.20 -7.46 -7.99
N MET A 97 6.27 -6.81 -8.67
CA MET A 97 6.54 -5.90 -9.79
C MET A 97 6.29 -4.45 -9.42
N GLN A 98 5.71 -4.20 -8.25
CA GLN A 98 5.10 -2.92 -7.92
C GLN A 98 5.29 -2.56 -6.46
N TYR A 99 5.41 -1.27 -6.18
CA TYR A 99 5.37 -0.76 -4.81
C TYR A 99 4.84 0.67 -4.77
N LEU A 100 4.40 1.09 -3.59
CA LEU A 100 3.84 2.42 -3.37
C LEU A 100 4.96 3.42 -3.12
N HIS A 101 5.02 4.46 -3.94
CA HIS A 101 6.00 5.54 -3.84
C HIS A 101 5.33 6.82 -3.33
N PHE A 102 5.89 7.40 -2.28
CA PHE A 102 5.53 8.72 -1.75
C PHE A 102 6.64 9.69 -2.11
N HIS A 103 6.29 10.80 -2.76
CA HIS A 103 7.23 11.84 -3.13
C HIS A 103 6.84 13.16 -2.46
N GLY A 104 7.65 13.59 -1.51
CA GLY A 104 7.54 14.89 -0.87
C GLY A 104 8.46 15.90 -1.56
N TYR A 105 7.88 16.96 -2.12
CA TYR A 105 8.69 18.01 -2.75
C TYR A 105 9.55 18.76 -1.73
N HIS A 106 10.84 18.86 -2.02
CA HIS A 106 11.75 19.70 -1.25
C HIS A 106 11.38 21.20 -1.32
N GLU A 107 10.59 21.59 -2.32
CA GLU A 107 10.03 22.92 -2.48
C GLU A 107 8.51 22.88 -2.38
N ASN A 108 7.95 23.66 -1.45
CA ASN A 108 6.50 23.90 -1.29
C ASN A 108 5.69 22.75 -0.67
N GLY A 109 6.35 21.81 0.00
CA GLY A 109 5.69 20.90 0.94
C GLY A 109 5.26 21.58 2.23
N TRP A 110 3.95 21.63 2.49
CA TRP A 110 3.41 22.27 3.72
C TRP A 110 2.58 21.34 4.59
N THR A 111 2.47 20.06 4.22
CA THR A 111 1.62 19.08 4.89
C THR A 111 2.25 17.69 4.86
N THR A 112 1.66 16.81 5.65
CA THR A 112 1.87 15.37 5.53
C THR A 112 1.04 14.82 4.38
N ILE A 113 1.69 14.09 3.47
CA ILE A 113 1.02 13.20 2.53
C ILE A 113 0.91 11.80 3.16
N ASN A 114 -0.16 11.08 2.86
CA ASN A 114 -0.43 9.79 3.50
C ASN A 114 -1.22 8.81 2.61
N ALA A 115 -1.08 7.52 2.94
CA ALA A 115 -1.97 6.46 2.49
C ALA A 115 -2.49 5.72 3.71
N SER A 116 -3.80 5.49 3.76
CA SER A 116 -4.48 4.94 4.92
C SER A 116 -5.51 3.87 4.56
N GLN A 117 -5.76 2.98 5.51
CA GLN A 117 -6.73 1.90 5.40
C GLN A 117 -7.38 1.65 6.76
N ILE A 118 -8.70 1.42 6.78
CA ILE A 118 -9.37 0.81 7.93
C ILE A 118 -9.21 -0.70 7.79
N VAL A 119 -8.31 -1.26 8.60
CA VAL A 119 -8.09 -2.72 8.67
C VAL A 119 -9.12 -3.31 9.61
N LYS A 120 -9.83 -4.36 9.16
CA LYS A 120 -10.97 -4.98 9.86
C LYS A 120 -10.67 -6.43 10.23
N ASN A 121 -11.63 -7.08 10.88
CA ASN A 121 -11.58 -8.49 11.29
C ASN A 121 -10.48 -8.77 12.32
N LEU A 122 -10.11 -7.77 13.12
CA LEU A 122 -9.28 -7.98 14.29
C LEU A 122 -10.12 -8.57 15.43
N VAL A 123 -9.48 -9.25 16.37
CA VAL A 123 -10.10 -9.70 17.61
C VAL A 123 -9.65 -8.78 18.76
N PRO A 124 -10.57 -8.05 19.42
CA PRO A 124 -10.20 -7.16 20.53
C PRO A 124 -9.43 -7.91 21.62
N GLY A 125 -8.32 -7.33 22.07
CA GLY A 125 -7.44 -7.92 23.08
C GLY A 125 -6.42 -8.94 22.55
N ARG A 126 -6.52 -9.36 21.28
CA ARG A 126 -5.52 -10.23 20.63
C ARG A 126 -4.31 -9.42 20.18
N GLN A 127 -3.14 -10.04 20.22
CA GLN A 127 -1.90 -9.47 19.67
C GLN A 127 -1.80 -9.71 18.16
N TYR A 128 -1.40 -8.66 17.45
CA TYR A 128 -1.15 -8.65 16.02
C TYR A 128 0.25 -8.09 15.73
N THR A 129 0.81 -8.48 14.60
CA THR A 129 2.01 -7.89 14.01
C THR A 129 1.59 -7.09 12.79
N LEU A 130 1.96 -5.81 12.76
CA LEU A 130 2.08 -5.01 11.55
C LEU A 130 3.51 -5.20 11.02
N ASP A 131 3.67 -5.73 9.81
CA ASP A 131 4.95 -5.71 9.12
C ASP A 131 4.83 -5.09 7.73
N PHE A 132 5.96 -4.62 7.20
CA PHE A 132 6.05 -3.94 5.91
C PHE A 132 7.51 -3.79 5.50
N LEU A 133 7.71 -3.55 4.22
CA LEU A 133 8.97 -3.08 3.66
C LEU A 133 8.91 -1.57 3.46
N ILE A 134 10.00 -0.89 3.79
CA ILE A 134 10.10 0.55 3.64
C ILE A 134 11.49 0.97 3.19
N ALA A 135 11.57 1.90 2.25
CA ALA A 135 12.79 2.62 1.88
C ALA A 135 12.55 4.12 1.99
N GLN A 136 13.63 4.91 2.08
CA GLN A 136 13.49 6.36 2.14
C GLN A 136 14.69 7.09 1.54
N ASN A 137 14.43 8.30 1.09
CA ASN A 137 15.45 9.30 0.83
C ASN A 137 15.13 10.55 1.63
N GLN A 138 16.09 10.98 2.44
CA GLN A 138 15.97 12.16 3.28
C GLN A 138 15.94 13.46 2.45
N GLY A 139 16.32 13.40 1.18
CA GLY A 139 16.61 14.56 0.34
C GLY A 139 17.97 15.17 0.70
N GLU A 140 18.37 16.23 0.00
CA GLU A 140 19.54 17.02 0.41
C GLU A 140 19.31 18.52 0.20
N GLY A 141 19.66 19.33 1.20
CA GLY A 141 19.65 20.79 1.11
C GLY A 141 21.06 21.36 0.94
N LYS A 142 21.20 22.49 0.23
CA LYS A 142 22.50 23.18 0.06
C LYS A 142 23.10 23.70 1.37
N ASN A 143 22.25 24.17 2.29
CA ASN A 143 22.64 24.87 3.52
C ASN A 143 21.90 24.36 4.77
N TRP A 144 21.29 23.18 4.70
CA TRP A 144 20.50 22.62 5.80
C TRP A 144 20.40 21.10 5.66
N THR A 145 20.14 20.44 6.80
CA THR A 145 19.96 18.99 6.88
C THR A 145 18.47 18.68 6.92
N PRO A 146 17.96 17.82 6.03
CA PRO A 146 16.61 17.30 6.13
C PRO A 146 16.27 16.68 7.49
N ASP A 147 15.05 16.93 7.94
CA ASP A 147 14.43 16.29 9.10
C ASP A 147 13.19 15.54 8.61
N PRO A 148 13.39 14.46 7.84
CA PRO A 148 12.30 13.71 7.22
C PRO A 148 11.39 13.17 8.32
N ASN A 149 10.08 13.31 8.17
CA ASN A 149 9.12 12.78 9.14
C ASN A 149 8.24 11.73 8.48
N TYR A 150 8.64 10.48 8.51
CA TYR A 150 7.94 9.40 7.83
C TYR A 150 7.78 8.19 8.73
N GLY A 151 6.80 7.36 8.42
CA GLY A 151 6.53 6.14 9.16
C GLY A 151 5.05 5.82 9.16
N PHE A 152 4.55 5.32 10.29
CA PHE A 152 3.14 4.94 10.41
C PHE A 152 2.51 5.38 11.72
N THR A 153 1.19 5.46 11.71
CA THR A 153 0.35 5.51 12.90
C THR A 153 -0.65 4.37 12.86
N LEU A 154 -0.96 3.84 14.05
CA LEU A 154 -2.13 3.03 14.30
C LEU A 154 -3.05 3.83 15.22
N SER A 155 -4.31 3.93 14.86
CA SER A 155 -5.34 4.61 15.66
C SER A 155 -6.59 3.75 15.79
N GLU A 156 -7.39 4.02 16.81
CA GLU A 156 -8.80 3.62 16.80
C GLU A 156 -9.49 4.24 15.57
N VAL A 157 -10.64 3.69 15.17
CA VAL A 157 -11.41 4.20 14.02
C VAL A 157 -12.52 5.12 14.50
N ASP A 158 -12.62 6.32 13.94
CA ASP A 158 -13.73 7.27 14.14
C ASP A 158 -14.42 7.55 12.80
N GLY A 159 -15.50 6.81 12.53
CA GLY A 159 -16.18 6.83 11.23
C GLY A 159 -15.25 6.35 10.11
N ASP A 160 -14.89 7.26 9.21
CA ASP A 160 -13.97 7.05 8.09
C ASP A 160 -12.54 7.58 8.35
N LYS A 161 -12.25 8.01 9.58
CA LYS A 161 -11.01 8.70 9.95
C LYS A 161 -10.28 8.01 11.10
N ALA A 162 -9.04 8.45 11.31
CA ALA A 162 -8.30 8.16 12.53
C ALA A 162 -9.01 8.76 13.75
N GLY A 163 -9.29 7.92 14.73
CA GLY A 163 -9.73 8.29 16.07
C GLY A 163 -8.53 8.48 16.99
N LYS A 164 -8.63 7.94 18.22
CA LYS A 164 -7.56 8.04 19.21
C LYS A 164 -6.32 7.25 18.77
N MET A 165 -5.16 7.89 18.77
CA MET A 165 -3.89 7.24 18.44
C MET A 165 -3.57 6.13 19.44
N ILE A 166 -3.24 4.95 18.91
CA ILE A 166 -2.74 3.78 19.65
C ILE A 166 -1.21 3.88 19.71
N THR A 167 -0.58 4.09 18.55
CA THR A 167 0.87 4.20 18.43
C THR A 167 1.28 5.01 17.21
N GLU A 168 2.54 5.45 17.23
CA GLU A 168 3.24 6.08 16.12
C GLU A 168 4.68 5.57 16.14
N ALA A 169 5.21 5.25 14.97
CA ALA A 169 6.63 5.03 14.79
C ALA A 169 7.10 5.83 13.58
N SER A 170 8.18 6.57 13.77
CA SER A 170 8.77 7.47 12.78
C SER A 170 10.23 7.09 12.53
N ASN A 171 10.77 7.47 11.38
CA ASN A 171 12.18 7.26 11.01
C ASN A 171 12.55 5.77 10.96
N MET A 172 11.70 4.97 10.31
CA MET A 172 11.78 3.51 10.31
C MET A 172 12.85 2.93 9.35
N ALA A 173 13.51 3.73 8.51
CA ALA A 173 14.48 3.26 7.51
C ALA A 173 15.75 4.14 7.42
N GLU A 174 16.93 3.54 7.28
CA GLU A 174 18.20 4.29 7.23
C GLU A 174 18.80 4.38 5.82
N GLY A 175 18.00 4.30 4.75
CA GLY A 175 18.53 4.42 3.39
C GLY A 175 17.50 4.18 2.29
N GLN A 176 18.01 4.17 1.06
CA GLN A 176 17.25 4.02 -0.18
C GLN A 176 16.94 2.57 -0.54
N ASP A 177 17.56 1.61 0.16
CA ASP A 177 17.24 0.20 0.02
C ASP A 177 16.05 -0.14 0.91
N MET A 178 15.13 -0.97 0.40
CA MET A 178 14.01 -1.49 1.18
C MET A 178 14.52 -2.27 2.39
N VAL A 179 13.93 -1.99 3.55
CA VAL A 179 14.20 -2.73 4.79
C VAL A 179 12.91 -3.26 5.39
N TYR A 180 13.01 -4.44 6.01
CA TYR A 180 11.90 -5.02 6.75
C TYR A 180 11.70 -4.32 8.10
N CYS A 181 10.46 -3.93 8.36
CA CYS A 181 10.01 -3.37 9.62
C CYS A 181 8.85 -4.18 10.18
N ALA A 182 8.80 -4.31 11.51
CA ALA A 182 7.69 -4.94 12.21
C ALA A 182 7.37 -4.24 13.52
N TYR A 183 6.09 -4.21 13.86
CA TYR A 183 5.56 -3.65 15.10
C TYR A 183 4.43 -4.53 15.64
N THR A 184 4.51 -4.91 16.91
CA THR A 184 3.45 -5.67 17.57
C THR A 184 2.51 -4.75 18.34
N PHE A 185 1.21 -5.01 18.25
CA PHE A 185 0.18 -4.26 18.97
C PHE A 185 -0.93 -5.19 19.45
N THR A 186 -1.64 -4.76 20.50
CA THR A 186 -2.87 -5.41 20.93
C THR A 186 -4.06 -4.67 20.32
N ALA A 187 -4.93 -5.39 19.61
CA ALA A 187 -6.08 -4.79 18.95
C ALA A 187 -7.04 -4.18 19.98
N PRO A 188 -7.35 -2.87 19.92
CA PRO A 188 -8.28 -2.26 20.86
C PRO A 188 -9.74 -2.55 20.52
N SER A 189 -10.01 -2.90 19.26
CA SER A 189 -11.34 -3.22 18.72
C SER A 189 -11.23 -4.24 17.58
N ASP A 190 -12.31 -4.49 16.86
CA ASP A 190 -12.34 -5.34 15.67
C ASP A 190 -11.77 -4.67 14.41
N GLN A 191 -11.36 -3.41 14.54
CA GLN A 191 -10.76 -2.62 13.48
C GLN A 191 -9.68 -1.65 14.02
N VAL A 192 -8.78 -1.24 13.13
CA VAL A 192 -7.80 -0.18 13.37
C VAL A 192 -7.66 0.70 12.13
N PHE A 193 -7.35 1.98 12.34
CA PHE A 193 -6.96 2.89 11.28
C PHE A 193 -5.44 2.82 11.12
N LEU A 194 -4.99 2.20 10.03
CA LEU A 194 -3.59 2.14 9.61
C LEU A 194 -3.30 3.32 8.69
N ASN A 195 -2.21 4.04 8.95
CA ASN A 195 -1.82 5.19 8.16
C ASN A 195 -0.31 5.26 8.02
N PHE A 196 0.18 5.16 6.79
CA PHE A 196 1.55 5.49 6.44
C PHE A 196 1.63 6.94 6.00
N TYR A 197 2.70 7.62 6.40
CA TYR A 197 2.84 9.04 6.16
C TYR A 197 4.25 9.43 5.74
N LEU A 198 4.31 10.47 4.91
CA LEU A 198 5.50 11.23 4.60
C LEU A 198 5.21 12.71 4.90
N GLY A 199 5.83 13.19 5.96
CA GLY A 199 5.76 14.55 6.44
C GLY A 199 6.73 15.42 5.68
N ASN A 200 6.19 16.45 5.04
CA ASN A 200 6.95 17.41 4.30
C ASN A 200 6.87 18.77 5.00
N TYR A 201 7.82 19.02 5.91
CA TYR A 201 7.81 20.17 6.82
C TYR A 201 8.96 21.14 6.56
N TYR A 202 9.45 21.17 5.32
CA TYR A 202 10.44 22.12 4.89
C TYR A 202 9.78 23.52 4.78
N GLY A 203 9.90 24.31 5.86
CA GLY A 203 9.36 25.67 5.94
C GLY A 203 10.11 26.68 5.04
N ASP A 204 10.41 27.88 5.54
CA ASP A 204 11.09 28.99 4.81
C ASP A 204 12.53 28.69 4.32
N LYS A 205 12.97 27.42 4.36
CA LYS A 205 14.29 26.93 3.96
C LYS A 205 14.28 26.17 2.62
N ASN A 206 13.14 26.12 1.94
CA ASN A 206 13.01 25.57 0.59
C ASN A 206 13.96 26.30 -0.35
N ASP A 207 15.00 25.59 -0.80
CA ASP A 207 16.05 26.15 -1.63
C ASP A 207 15.65 25.98 -3.09
N LYS A 208 15.20 27.10 -3.70
CA LYS A 208 14.73 27.22 -5.10
C LYS A 208 15.77 26.90 -6.19
N GLY A 209 16.83 26.18 -5.84
CA GLY A 209 18.01 25.95 -6.66
C GLY A 209 18.67 24.59 -6.42
N VAL A 210 18.04 23.70 -5.65
CA VAL A 210 18.44 22.31 -5.56
C VAL A 210 17.72 21.53 -6.67
N PRO A 211 18.40 20.66 -7.43
CA PRO A 211 17.71 19.84 -8.43
C PRO A 211 16.66 18.94 -7.77
N ASN A 212 15.53 18.73 -8.43
CA ASN A 212 14.45 17.82 -7.98
C ASN A 212 14.94 16.37 -7.73
N THR A 213 16.13 16.01 -8.20
CA THR A 213 16.81 14.74 -7.84
C THR A 213 17.15 14.62 -6.35
N LYS A 214 16.80 15.62 -5.53
CA LYS A 214 17.04 15.66 -4.08
C LYS A 214 15.77 15.79 -3.25
N ASP A 215 14.62 15.49 -3.85
CA ASP A 215 13.34 15.41 -3.14
C ASP A 215 13.35 14.35 -2.05
N LEU A 216 12.45 14.52 -1.09
CA LEU A 216 12.15 13.54 -0.06
C LEU A 216 11.28 12.45 -0.68
N TRP A 217 11.58 11.19 -0.41
CA TRP A 217 10.65 10.12 -0.77
C TRP A 217 10.66 8.98 0.25
N MET A 218 9.58 8.22 0.23
CA MET A 218 9.41 6.98 0.97
C MET A 218 8.78 5.96 0.03
N ASP A 219 9.35 4.76 -0.03
CA ASP A 219 8.72 3.63 -0.70
C ASP A 219 8.16 2.68 0.34
N LEU A 220 7.02 2.07 0.03
CA LEU A 220 6.30 1.16 0.91
C LEU A 220 5.84 -0.06 0.12
N ASP A 221 6.03 -1.23 0.71
CA ASP A 221 5.61 -2.47 0.10
C ASP A 221 5.30 -3.56 1.14
N ASN A 222 4.60 -4.62 0.71
CA ASN A 222 4.34 -5.84 1.47
C ASN A 222 3.80 -5.57 2.88
N VAL A 223 2.85 -4.64 2.98
CA VAL A 223 2.19 -4.26 4.23
C VAL A 223 1.23 -5.35 4.68
N ARG A 224 1.41 -5.85 5.90
CA ARG A 224 0.53 -6.88 6.46
C ARG A 224 0.18 -6.63 7.90
N ILE A 225 -1.03 -7.06 8.27
CA ILE A 225 -1.43 -7.22 9.67
C ILE A 225 -1.92 -8.65 9.84
N TYR A 226 -1.27 -9.41 10.71
CA TYR A 226 -1.59 -10.81 10.97
C TYR A 226 -1.37 -11.16 12.46
N SER A 227 -1.96 -12.25 12.92
CA SER A 227 -1.72 -12.79 14.27
C SER A 227 -0.93 -14.08 14.16
N ALA A 228 0.03 -14.28 15.08
CA ALA A 228 0.77 -15.53 15.20
C ALA A 228 0.03 -16.60 16.02
N GLU A 229 -1.06 -16.22 16.70
CA GLU A 229 -1.92 -17.17 17.42
C GLU A 229 -2.76 -17.94 16.39
N GLY A 230 -2.39 -19.22 16.19
CA GLY A 230 -2.93 -20.09 15.15
C GLY A 230 -4.45 -20.03 15.00
N ASP A 231 -4.87 -19.99 13.75
CA ASP A 231 -6.25 -19.94 13.28
C ASP A 231 -7.03 -21.18 13.71
N GLU A 232 -7.81 -21.08 14.79
CA GLU A 232 -9.06 -21.84 14.88
C GLU A 232 -10.31 -20.96 14.68
N GLU A 233 -10.15 -19.63 14.67
CA GLU A 233 -11.27 -18.68 14.75
C GLU A 233 -11.04 -17.39 13.92
N THR A 234 -10.11 -17.35 12.97
CA THR A 234 -10.07 -16.25 12.00
C THR A 234 -11.10 -16.55 10.90
N PRO A 235 -12.17 -15.74 10.76
CA PRO A 235 -12.85 -15.71 9.48
C PRO A 235 -11.83 -15.13 8.52
N SER A 236 -11.31 -15.98 7.62
CA SER A 236 -10.48 -15.55 6.50
C SER A 236 -11.09 -14.25 5.95
N ALA A 237 -10.27 -13.21 5.83
CA ALA A 237 -10.66 -11.94 5.24
C ALA A 237 -10.85 -12.11 3.72
N VAL A 238 -11.71 -13.04 3.32
CA VAL A 238 -12.30 -13.10 2.00
C VAL A 238 -13.40 -12.05 2.02
N ASN A 239 -13.03 -10.82 1.68
CA ASN A 239 -14.03 -9.93 1.11
C ASN A 239 -14.47 -10.59 -0.20
N GLU A 240 -15.50 -11.41 -0.13
CA GLU A 240 -16.33 -11.77 -1.27
C GLU A 240 -16.98 -10.47 -1.75
N VAL A 241 -16.24 -9.76 -2.59
CA VAL A 241 -16.75 -8.65 -3.36
C VAL A 241 -17.68 -9.27 -4.41
N GLU A 242 -18.97 -9.33 -4.09
CA GLU A 242 -20.07 -9.68 -5.00
C GLU A 242 -20.12 -8.68 -6.18
N ILE A 243 -19.18 -8.78 -7.12
CA ILE A 243 -19.25 -8.09 -8.43
C ILE A 243 -19.52 -9.11 -9.56
N ASP A 244 -19.26 -10.40 -9.32
CA ASP A 244 -19.28 -11.43 -10.36
C ASP A 244 -20.71 -11.81 -10.82
N GLU A 245 -21.72 -11.72 -9.95
CA GLU A 245 -23.07 -12.20 -10.26
C GLU A 245 -23.84 -11.31 -11.26
N ASN A 246 -23.38 -10.07 -11.50
CA ASN A 246 -24.01 -9.11 -12.40
C ASN A 246 -23.24 -8.85 -13.71
N ALA A 247 -22.13 -9.56 -13.96
CA ALA A 247 -21.41 -9.44 -15.21
C ALA A 247 -22.26 -9.95 -16.41
N PRO A 248 -22.09 -9.40 -17.63
CA PRO A 248 -22.76 -9.91 -18.82
C PRO A 248 -22.43 -11.37 -19.07
N VAL A 249 -23.44 -12.14 -19.48
CA VAL A 249 -23.27 -13.56 -19.80
C VAL A 249 -22.70 -13.72 -21.21
N GLU A 250 -21.59 -14.43 -21.31
CA GLU A 250 -20.92 -14.76 -22.57
C GLU A 250 -20.91 -16.28 -22.78
N TYR A 251 -20.99 -16.71 -24.04
CA TYR A 251 -20.93 -18.13 -24.39
C TYR A 251 -19.74 -18.42 -25.31
N TYR A 252 -19.11 -19.57 -25.08
CA TYR A 252 -17.99 -20.05 -25.88
C TYR A 252 -18.21 -21.51 -26.28
N ASN A 253 -17.71 -21.90 -27.45
CA ASN A 253 -17.62 -23.31 -27.83
C ASN A 253 -16.46 -24.02 -27.08
N LEU A 254 -16.35 -25.34 -27.22
CA LEU A 254 -15.30 -26.12 -26.55
C LEU A 254 -13.87 -25.81 -27.04
N GLN A 255 -13.73 -25.00 -28.08
CA GLN A 255 -12.44 -24.53 -28.61
C GLN A 255 -12.11 -23.11 -28.14
N GLY A 256 -12.92 -22.51 -27.26
CA GLY A 256 -12.70 -21.17 -26.72
C GLY A 256 -13.13 -20.03 -27.65
N VAL A 257 -13.88 -20.31 -28.72
CA VAL A 257 -14.40 -19.28 -29.63
C VAL A 257 -15.72 -18.74 -29.08
N ARG A 258 -15.82 -17.41 -28.95
CA ARG A 258 -17.03 -16.71 -28.51
C ARG A 258 -18.19 -16.92 -29.50
N VAL A 259 -19.36 -17.25 -28.98
CA VAL A 259 -20.59 -17.50 -29.74
C VAL A 259 -21.66 -16.50 -29.29
N ASN A 260 -22.43 -15.96 -30.23
CA ASN A 260 -23.56 -15.08 -29.90
C ASN A 260 -24.71 -15.89 -29.30
N ALA A 261 -25.24 -15.44 -28.17
CA ALA A 261 -26.43 -16.01 -27.57
C ALA A 261 -27.63 -15.78 -28.51
N ALA A 262 -28.05 -16.83 -29.21
CA ALA A 262 -29.28 -16.86 -29.99
C ALA A 262 -30.22 -17.92 -29.41
N SER A 263 -31.53 -17.80 -29.66
CA SER A 263 -32.56 -18.75 -29.21
C SER A 263 -32.36 -20.19 -29.71
N ASP A 264 -31.40 -20.40 -30.60
CA ASP A 264 -31.23 -21.63 -31.37
C ASP A 264 -29.90 -22.33 -31.08
N MET A 265 -29.19 -21.94 -30.01
CA MET A 265 -28.00 -22.67 -29.54
C MET A 265 -28.39 -24.12 -29.21
N LYS A 266 -27.68 -25.08 -29.80
CA LYS A 266 -27.88 -26.52 -29.55
C LYS A 266 -26.54 -27.18 -29.27
N GLY A 267 -26.35 -27.70 -28.08
CA GLY A 267 -25.17 -28.47 -27.69
C GLY A 267 -24.49 -27.98 -26.41
N ILE A 268 -23.25 -28.43 -26.21
CA ILE A 268 -22.45 -28.13 -25.01
C ILE A 268 -21.64 -26.84 -25.24
N TYR A 269 -21.78 -25.89 -24.32
CA TYR A 269 -21.09 -24.60 -24.34
C TYR A 269 -20.45 -24.30 -22.99
N ILE A 270 -19.52 -23.34 -22.98
CA ILE A 270 -19.00 -22.71 -21.77
C ILE A 270 -19.74 -21.39 -21.59
N ARG A 271 -20.52 -21.26 -20.51
CA ARG A 271 -21.15 -20.02 -20.06
C ARG A 271 -20.18 -19.33 -19.11
N LYS A 272 -19.68 -18.16 -19.49
CA LYS A 272 -18.86 -17.28 -18.65
C LYS A 272 -19.71 -16.13 -18.14
N GLN A 273 -19.68 -15.90 -16.85
CA GLN A 273 -20.24 -14.71 -16.21
C GLN A 273 -19.19 -14.23 -15.22
N GLY A 274 -18.64 -13.05 -15.51
CA GLY A 274 -17.45 -12.48 -14.85
C GLY A 274 -16.31 -13.50 -14.73
N ASN A 275 -15.97 -13.94 -13.52
CA ASN A 275 -14.88 -14.88 -13.25
C ASN A 275 -15.33 -16.35 -13.21
N LYS A 276 -16.64 -16.62 -13.16
CA LYS A 276 -17.19 -17.98 -13.18
C LYS A 276 -17.38 -18.49 -14.62
N SER A 277 -16.81 -19.65 -14.93
CA SER A 277 -17.03 -20.39 -16.17
C SER A 277 -17.69 -21.74 -15.87
N THR A 278 -18.82 -22.03 -16.51
CA THR A 278 -19.59 -23.27 -16.31
C THR A 278 -19.90 -23.94 -17.64
N LYS A 279 -19.83 -25.27 -17.68
CA LYS A 279 -20.27 -26.04 -18.85
C LYS A 279 -21.79 -26.18 -18.80
N VAL A 280 -22.48 -25.72 -19.83
CA VAL A 280 -23.94 -25.76 -19.97
C VAL A 280 -24.34 -26.53 -21.22
N VAL A 281 -25.50 -27.18 -21.18
CA VAL A 281 -26.14 -27.75 -22.37
C VAL A 281 -27.32 -26.84 -22.70
N LEU A 282 -27.31 -26.24 -23.89
CA LEU A 282 -28.36 -25.38 -24.41
C LEU A 282 -29.04 -26.05 -25.60
#